data_AF-A0A820VA77-F1
#
_entry.id   AF-A0A820VA77-F1
#
_cell.length_a   1.000
_cell.length_b   1.000
_cell.length_c   1.000
_cell.angle_alpha   90.00
_cell.angle_beta   90.00
_cell.angle_gamma   90.00
#
_symmetry.space_group_name_H-M   'P 1'
#
loop_
_entity.id
_entity.type
_entity.pdbx_description
1 polymer ?
#
loop_
_entity_poly.entity_id
_entity_poly.type
_entity_poly.pdbx_seq_one_letter_code
_entity_poly.pdbx_strand_id
1 'polypeptide(L)'
;LSATETQNQLIINSKVASIVQEVFGSFRTVLSLNGSNIEKKRFKAASQETHRYSIREGALYGIYAGWLTLITCIIYTIGFIFGSLLTTRKPDSINLTDILIIVAIFADNVQFYSLVSPCLQSISESKVAAAAVFKLIDEGSIEKINETEVWIEDTKSLSNIHCDIEFQNISFTFPSRKDIPVLCNLSFIARAGQTTALVGLSGSGKSTCLSLILRYYEPSSGRILIDGRPITEYNVKQLRQNFGVVNQEPILFGTSIYENIRLGKVDATRAEIEEAATQANAHHFIMRLSNVCIPCRFLRM
;
A
#
# COMPACT_ATOMS: atom_id res chain seq x y z
N LEU A 1 13.60 23.53 -7.30
CA LEU A 1 12.47 22.60 -7.40
C LEU A 1 11.73 22.65 -6.07
N SER A 2 10.52 23.18 -6.09
CA SER A 2 9.69 23.29 -4.89
C SER A 2 9.22 21.90 -4.45
N ALA A 3 9.04 21.66 -3.15
CA ALA A 3 8.53 20.37 -2.65
C ALA A 3 7.20 19.95 -3.32
N THR A 4 6.41 20.93 -3.78
CA THR A 4 5.17 20.76 -4.55
C THR A 4 5.40 20.15 -5.93
N GLU A 5 6.50 20.47 -6.61
CA GLU A 5 6.83 19.90 -7.92
C GLU A 5 7.23 18.43 -7.80
N THR A 6 8.08 18.09 -6.82
CA THR A 6 8.45 16.70 -6.52
C THR A 6 7.23 15.86 -6.14
N GLN A 7 6.29 16.44 -5.38
CA GLN A 7 5.04 15.77 -5.03
C GLN A 7 4.16 15.52 -6.26
N ASN A 8 4.05 16.48 -7.18
CA ASN A 8 3.30 16.31 -8.43
C ASN A 8 3.89 15.21 -9.31
N GLN A 9 5.22 15.11 -9.40
CA GLN A 9 5.90 14.06 -10.16
C GLN A 9 5.63 12.67 -9.57
N LEU A 10 5.65 12.53 -8.24
CA LEU A 10 5.30 11.29 -7.55
C LEU A 10 3.84 10.87 -7.82
N ILE A 11 2.90 11.81 -7.85
CA ILE A 11 1.48 11.54 -8.17
C ILE A 11 1.32 11.07 -9.61
N ILE A 12 2.02 11.68 -10.56
CA ILE A 12 1.97 11.27 -11.96
C ILE A 12 2.54 9.86 -12.14
N ASN A 13 3.67 9.56 -11.49
CA ASN A 13 4.30 8.23 -11.56
C ASN A 13 3.44 7.15 -10.90
N SER A 14 2.79 7.46 -9.77
CA SER A 14 1.91 6.51 -9.09
C SER A 14 0.68 6.15 -9.93
N LYS A 15 0.15 7.10 -10.73
CA LYS A 15 -0.94 6.87 -11.68
C LYS A 15 -0.56 5.89 -12.80
N VAL A 16 0.67 5.94 -13.30
CA VAL A 16 1.16 4.98 -14.31
C VAL A 16 1.30 3.60 -13.68
N ALA A 17 1.89 3.52 -12.49
CA ALA A 17 2.04 2.27 -11.76
C ALA A 17 0.70 1.61 -11.43
N SER A 18 -0.31 2.39 -11.03
CA SER A 18 -1.64 1.87 -10.71
C SER A 18 -2.34 1.26 -11.93
N ILE A 19 -2.23 1.87 -13.11
CA ILE A 19 -2.76 1.31 -14.37
C ILE A 19 -2.10 -0.04 -14.66
N VAL A 20 -0.78 -0.11 -14.53
CA VAL A 20 -0.03 -1.36 -14.77
C VAL A 20 -0.47 -2.45 -13.79
N GLN A 21 -0.59 -2.11 -12.51
CA GLN A 21 -1.04 -3.04 -11.47
C GLN A 21 -2.48 -3.54 -11.73
N GLU A 22 -3.39 -2.66 -12.15
CA GLU A 22 -4.78 -3.00 -12.51
C GLU A 22 -4.84 -3.96 -13.71
N VAL A 23 -4.09 -3.66 -14.77
CA VAL A 23 -4.03 -4.47 -15.99
C VAL A 23 -3.48 -5.87 -15.71
N PHE A 24 -2.39 -5.98 -14.94
CA PHE A 24 -1.82 -7.28 -14.59
C PHE A 24 -2.66 -8.04 -13.57
N GLY A 25 -3.29 -7.34 -12.62
CA GLY A 25 -4.23 -7.95 -11.68
C GLY A 25 -5.45 -8.56 -12.38
N SER A 26 -5.92 -7.93 -13.47
CA SER A 26 -7.08 -8.38 -14.25
C SER A 26 -6.71 -8.88 -15.65
N PHE A 27 -5.51 -9.46 -15.81
CA PHE A 27 -4.95 -9.79 -17.13
C PHE A 27 -5.86 -10.67 -17.99
N ARG A 28 -6.49 -11.69 -17.38
CA ARG A 28 -7.43 -12.58 -18.09
C ARG A 28 -8.63 -11.82 -18.63
N THR A 29 -9.18 -10.89 -17.86
CA THR A 29 -10.32 -10.05 -18.25
C THR A 29 -9.96 -9.12 -19.41
N VAL A 30 -8.77 -8.52 -19.37
CA VAL A 30 -8.27 -7.65 -20.45
C VAL A 30 -8.12 -8.45 -21.75
N LEU A 31 -7.60 -9.67 -21.67
CA LEU A 31 -7.48 -10.54 -22.84
C LEU A 31 -8.84 -11.01 -23.36
N SER A 32 -9.75 -11.46 -22.49
CA SER A 32 -11.07 -11.96 -22.90
C SER A 32 -11.91 -10.89 -23.58
N LEU A 33 -11.76 -9.62 -23.18
CA LEU A 33 -12.43 -8.48 -23.80
C LEU A 33 -11.67 -7.91 -25.01
N ASN A 34 -10.55 -8.51 -25.43
CA ASN A 34 -9.64 -7.98 -26.44
C ASN A 34 -9.20 -6.52 -26.16
N GLY A 35 -9.15 -6.13 -24.88
CA GLY A 35 -8.92 -4.77 -24.40
C GLY A 35 -7.46 -4.31 -24.45
N SER A 36 -6.53 -5.15 -24.93
CA SER A 36 -5.09 -4.85 -24.93
C SER A 36 -4.75 -3.51 -25.59
N ASN A 37 -5.42 -3.16 -26.69
CA ASN A 37 -5.18 -1.89 -27.39
C ASN A 37 -5.75 -0.68 -26.64
N ILE A 38 -6.86 -0.87 -25.90
CA ILE A 38 -7.47 0.17 -25.07
C ILE A 38 -6.54 0.49 -23.90
N GLU A 39 -6.06 -0.54 -23.19
CA GLU A 39 -5.13 -0.36 -22.07
C GLU A 39 -3.79 0.21 -22.50
N LYS A 40 -3.25 -0.19 -23.67
CA LYS A 40 -2.07 0.45 -24.26
C LYS A 40 -2.27 1.95 -24.51
N LYS A 41 -3.45 2.37 -25.01
CA LYS A 41 -3.77 3.79 -25.21
C LYS A 41 -3.87 4.53 -23.88
N ARG A 42 -4.53 3.94 -22.88
CA ARG A 42 -4.64 4.50 -21.51
C ARG A 42 -3.27 4.68 -20.86
N PHE A 43 -2.41 3.66 -20.95
CA PHE A 43 -1.02 3.75 -20.49
C PHE A 43 -0.24 4.84 -21.23
N LYS A 44 -0.34 4.89 -22.56
CA LYS A 44 0.33 5.92 -23.38
C LYS A 44 -0.15 7.33 -23.00
N ALA A 45 -1.45 7.53 -22.78
CA ALA A 45 -2.00 8.83 -22.39
C ALA A 45 -1.48 9.28 -21.01
N ALA A 46 -1.46 8.38 -20.02
CA ALA A 46 -0.90 8.69 -18.71
C ALA A 46 0.61 8.96 -18.77
N SER A 47 1.36 8.16 -19.53
CA SER A 47 2.81 8.32 -19.71
C SER A 47 3.18 9.58 -20.50
N GLN A 48 2.32 10.04 -21.43
CA GLN A 48 2.54 11.28 -22.17
C GLN A 48 2.53 12.52 -21.26
N GLU A 49 1.72 12.50 -20.20
CA GLU A 49 1.70 13.57 -19.19
C GLU A 49 3.05 13.64 -18.46
N THR A 50 3.56 12.49 -17.99
CA THR A 50 4.90 12.36 -17.41
C THR A 50 5.98 12.85 -18.37
N HIS A 51 5.92 12.41 -19.63
CA HIS A 51 6.92 12.73 -20.64
C HIS A 51 6.97 14.23 -20.97
N ARG A 52 5.80 14.89 -21.09
CA ARG A 52 5.75 16.34 -21.33
C ARG A 52 6.31 17.13 -20.16
N TYR A 53 6.03 16.70 -18.93
CA TYR A 53 6.61 17.29 -17.73
C TYR A 53 8.13 17.14 -17.73
N SER A 54 8.64 15.92 -17.93
CA SER A 54 10.08 15.65 -17.98
C SER A 54 10.81 16.42 -19.07
N ILE A 55 10.21 16.66 -20.25
CA ILE A 55 10.81 17.51 -21.28
C ILE A 55 10.91 18.97 -20.82
N ARG A 56 9.84 19.52 -20.23
CA ARG A 56 9.84 20.92 -19.76
C ARG A 56 10.84 21.12 -18.62
N GLU A 57 10.85 20.19 -17.68
CA GLU A 57 11.80 20.16 -16.58
C GLU A 57 13.24 20.04 -17.09
N GLY A 58 13.50 19.11 -18.01
CA GLY A 58 14.81 18.92 -18.63
C GLY A 58 15.27 20.16 -19.41
N ALA A 59 14.36 20.85 -20.11
CA ALA A 59 14.68 22.09 -20.81
C ALA A 59 15.04 23.23 -19.85
N LEU A 60 14.27 23.42 -18.78
CA LEU A 60 14.56 24.41 -17.75
C LEU A 60 15.88 24.13 -17.04
N TYR A 61 16.12 22.87 -16.68
CA TYR A 61 17.39 22.43 -16.10
C TYR A 61 18.56 22.64 -17.07
N GLY A 62 18.39 22.34 -18.36
CA GLY A 62 19.40 22.56 -19.39
C GLY A 62 19.76 24.04 -19.56
N ILE A 63 18.76 24.94 -19.57
CA ILE A 63 18.99 26.39 -19.59
C ILE A 63 19.77 26.81 -18.34
N TYR A 64 19.33 26.38 -17.16
CA TYR A 64 19.99 26.69 -15.89
C TYR A 64 21.45 26.22 -15.85
N ALA A 65 21.70 24.96 -16.22
CA ALA A 65 23.04 24.38 -16.27
C ALA A 65 23.94 25.10 -17.29
N GLY A 66 23.40 25.46 -18.45
CA GLY A 66 24.11 26.23 -19.48
C GLY A 66 24.52 27.61 -18.99
N TRP A 67 23.60 28.34 -18.33
CA TRP A 67 23.89 29.65 -17.73
C TRP A 67 24.97 29.58 -16.65
N LEU A 68 24.90 28.61 -15.75
CA LEU A 68 25.92 28.40 -14.73
C LEU A 68 27.30 28.08 -15.33
N THR A 69 27.33 27.25 -16.36
CA THR A 69 28.57 26.89 -17.07
C THR A 69 29.18 28.12 -17.72
N LEU A 70 28.37 28.96 -18.37
CA LEU A 70 28.81 30.20 -19.00
C LEU A 70 29.40 31.19 -17.99
N ILE A 71 28.72 31.40 -16.85
CA ILE A 71 29.21 32.27 -15.77
C ILE A 71 30.55 31.74 -15.24
N THR A 72 30.68 30.42 -15.05
CA THR A 72 31.92 29.79 -14.60
C THR A 72 33.06 30.01 -15.59
N CYS A 73 32.81 29.84 -16.90
CA CYS A 73 33.80 30.14 -17.94
C CYS A 73 34.23 31.62 -17.94
N ILE A 74 33.29 32.55 -17.72
CA ILE A 74 33.60 33.98 -17.63
C ILE A 74 34.49 34.26 -16.41
N ILE A 75 34.17 33.69 -15.25
CA ILE A 75 34.97 33.83 -14.02
C ILE A 75 36.39 33.31 -14.25
N TYR A 76 36.55 32.13 -14.86
CA TYR A 76 37.88 31.63 -15.21
C TYR A 76 38.62 32.53 -16.18
N THR A 77 37.95 33.04 -17.21
CA THR A 77 38.56 33.94 -18.20
C THR A 77 39.06 35.22 -17.54
N ILE A 78 38.25 35.84 -16.68
CA ILE A 78 38.64 37.04 -15.91
C ILE A 78 39.81 36.72 -14.96
N GLY A 79 39.76 35.57 -14.28
CA GLY A 79 40.84 35.10 -13.41
C GLY A 79 42.16 34.94 -14.14
N PHE A 80 42.16 34.35 -15.34
CA PHE A 80 43.35 34.20 -16.17
C PHE A 80 43.87 35.53 -16.70
N ILE A 81 43.00 36.43 -17.16
CA ILE A 81 43.42 37.76 -17.64
C ILE A 81 44.08 38.54 -16.50
N PHE A 82 43.43 38.59 -15.33
CA PHE A 82 43.95 39.30 -14.17
C PHE A 82 45.24 38.66 -13.63
N GLY A 83 45.29 37.33 -13.58
CA GLY A 83 46.50 36.58 -13.22
C GLY A 83 47.66 36.90 -14.15
N SER A 84 47.45 36.86 -15.47
CA SER A 84 48.50 37.17 -16.46
C SER A 84 49.02 38.61 -16.34
N LEU A 85 48.14 39.57 -16.03
CA LEU A 85 48.49 40.96 -15.82
C LEU A 85 49.37 41.13 -14.56
N LEU A 86 49.05 40.41 -13.49
CA LEU A 86 49.82 40.42 -12.24
C LEU A 86 51.22 39.82 -12.42
N THR A 87 51.35 38.70 -13.12
CA THR A 87 52.66 38.07 -13.39
C THR A 87 53.55 38.99 -14.24
N THR A 88 52.96 39.73 -15.18
CA THR A 88 53.72 40.64 -16.06
C THR A 88 54.13 41.94 -15.35
N ARG A 89 53.29 42.47 -14.45
CA ARG A 89 53.54 43.77 -13.77
C ARG A 89 54.26 43.65 -12.42
N LYS A 90 54.15 42.51 -11.74
CA LYS A 90 54.78 42.26 -10.43
C LYS A 90 55.37 40.83 -10.36
N PRO A 91 56.41 40.54 -11.16
CA PRO A 91 56.99 39.20 -11.28
C PRO A 91 57.52 38.63 -9.96
N ASP A 92 57.95 39.48 -9.02
CA ASP A 92 58.50 39.05 -7.72
C ASP A 92 57.42 38.60 -6.71
N SER A 93 56.13 38.78 -7.02
CA SER A 93 55.04 38.55 -6.05
C SER A 93 54.15 37.35 -6.33
N ILE A 94 53.93 36.98 -7.61
CA ILE A 94 53.02 35.90 -8.01
C ILE A 94 53.61 35.18 -9.23
N ASN A 95 53.90 33.89 -9.09
CA ASN A 95 54.37 33.05 -10.18
C ASN A 95 53.21 32.48 -11.00
N LEU A 96 53.50 32.03 -12.22
CA LEU A 96 52.54 31.32 -13.07
C LEU A 96 51.98 30.07 -12.37
N THR A 97 52.82 29.37 -11.60
CA THR A 97 52.43 28.20 -10.81
C THR A 97 51.35 28.53 -9.77
N ASP A 98 51.44 29.69 -9.12
CA ASP A 98 50.47 30.10 -8.09
C ASP A 98 49.08 30.34 -8.70
N ILE A 99 49.03 30.93 -9.90
CA ILE A 99 47.78 31.14 -10.65
C ILE A 99 47.15 29.80 -11.05
N LEU A 100 47.96 28.86 -11.56
CA LEU A 100 47.49 27.53 -11.93
C LEU A 100 46.96 26.76 -10.72
N ILE A 101 47.59 26.88 -9.55
CA ILE A 101 47.11 26.26 -8.30
C ILE A 101 45.77 26.86 -7.89
N ILE A 102 45.60 28.18 -7.93
CA ILE A 102 44.33 28.84 -7.56
C ILE A 102 43.20 28.40 -8.51
N VAL A 103 43.46 28.34 -9.81
CA VAL A 103 42.47 27.88 -10.79
C VAL A 103 42.13 26.39 -10.58
N ALA A 104 43.13 25.55 -10.30
CA ALA A 104 42.91 24.13 -10.01
C ALA A 104 42.05 23.93 -8.75
N ILE A 105 42.34 24.66 -7.66
CA ILE A 105 41.52 24.63 -6.44
C ILE A 105 40.09 25.05 -6.74
N PHE A 106 39.88 26.10 -7.53
CA PHE A 106 38.54 26.56 -7.87
C PHE A 106 37.77 25.54 -8.74
N ALA A 107 38.47 24.89 -9.69
CA ALA A 107 37.90 23.82 -10.51
C ALA A 107 37.48 22.60 -9.68
N ASP A 108 38.31 22.17 -8.74
CA ASP A 108 38.01 21.07 -7.84
C ASP A 108 36.79 21.37 -6.96
N ASN A 109 36.65 22.61 -6.47
CA ASN A 109 35.48 23.03 -5.69
C ASN A 109 34.18 22.97 -6.51
N VAL A 110 34.18 23.43 -7.77
CA VAL A 110 33.01 23.34 -8.65
C VAL A 110 32.60 21.89 -8.86
N GLN A 111 33.57 21.01 -9.12
CA GLN A 111 33.31 19.58 -9.30
C GLN A 111 32.78 18.92 -8.02
N PHE A 112 33.32 19.31 -6.85
CA PHE A 112 32.84 18.83 -5.56
C PHE A 112 31.37 19.20 -5.29
N TYR A 113 30.96 20.43 -5.60
CA TYR A 113 29.54 20.83 -5.49
C TYR A 113 28.63 20.00 -6.39
N SER A 114 29.06 19.68 -7.62
CA SER A 114 28.31 18.79 -8.51
C SER A 114 28.15 17.37 -7.97
N LEU A 115 29.12 16.88 -7.17
CA LEU A 115 29.04 15.58 -6.52
C LEU A 115 28.12 15.58 -5.29
N VAL A 116 28.08 16.67 -4.53
CA VAL A 116 27.26 16.79 -3.30
C VAL A 116 25.80 17.12 -3.60
N SER A 117 25.52 17.83 -4.70
CA SER A 117 24.16 18.27 -5.06
C SER A 117 23.13 17.13 -5.17
N PRO A 118 23.42 15.99 -5.85
CA PRO A 118 22.52 14.84 -5.87
C PRO A 118 22.21 14.29 -4.49
N CYS A 119 23.19 14.27 -3.57
CA CYS A 119 22.96 13.81 -2.20
C CYS A 119 21.96 14.70 -1.46
N LEU A 120 22.06 16.03 -1.61
CA LEU A 120 21.10 16.97 -1.03
C LEU A 120 19.70 16.78 -1.61
N GLN A 121 19.60 16.54 -2.92
CA GLN A 121 18.33 16.21 -3.58
C GLN A 121 17.74 14.90 -3.03
N SER A 122 18.53 13.83 -2.95
CA SER A 122 18.07 12.55 -2.41
C SER A 122 17.60 12.65 -0.96
N ILE A 123 18.24 13.47 -0.13
CA ILE A 123 17.79 13.75 1.25
C ILE A 123 16.41 14.44 1.24
N SER A 124 16.20 15.41 0.34
CA SER A 124 14.91 16.10 0.21
C SER A 124 13.80 15.15 -0.22
N GLU A 125 14.03 14.34 -1.26
CA GLU A 125 13.08 13.33 -1.74
C GLU A 125 12.77 12.28 -0.66
N SER A 126 13.81 11.81 0.05
CA SER A 126 13.65 10.86 1.15
C SER A 126 12.79 11.42 2.27
N LYS A 127 12.90 12.71 2.61
CA LYS A 127 12.03 13.36 3.61
C LYS A 127 10.57 13.36 3.20
N VAL A 128 10.27 13.66 1.92
CA VAL A 128 8.89 13.66 1.40
C VAL A 128 8.31 12.25 1.42
N ALA A 129 9.07 11.26 0.93
CA ALA A 129 8.65 9.86 0.95
C ALA A 129 8.46 9.34 2.39
N ALA A 130 9.40 9.63 3.28
CA ALA A 130 9.31 9.27 4.69
C ALA A 130 8.11 9.93 5.36
N ALA A 131 7.81 11.21 5.09
CA ALA A 131 6.64 11.87 5.65
C ALA A 131 5.33 11.18 5.25
N ALA A 132 5.22 10.65 4.02
CA ALA A 132 4.04 9.89 3.60
C ALA A 132 3.93 8.54 4.35
N VAL A 133 5.05 7.86 4.58
CA VAL A 133 5.09 6.61 5.36
C VAL A 133 4.80 6.87 6.84
N PHE A 134 5.45 7.87 7.44
CA PHE A 134 5.23 8.26 8.83
C PHE A 134 3.81 8.74 9.05
N LYS A 135 3.20 9.46 8.10
CA LYS A 135 1.78 9.79 8.18
C LYS A 135 0.90 8.54 8.32
N LEU A 136 1.18 7.46 7.58
CA LEU A 136 0.45 6.19 7.72
C LEU A 136 0.74 5.46 9.03
N ILE A 137 1.97 5.58 9.56
CA ILE A 137 2.34 5.01 10.86
C ILE A 137 1.67 5.79 12.02
N ASP A 138 1.71 7.13 11.94
CA ASP A 138 1.23 8.06 12.96
C ASP A 138 -0.30 8.19 12.96
N GLU A 139 -0.95 8.11 11.79
CA GLU A 139 -2.41 8.01 11.70
C GLU A 139 -2.93 6.78 12.46
N GLY A 140 -2.06 5.81 12.74
CA GLY A 140 -2.44 4.54 13.32
C GLY A 140 -3.39 3.78 12.39
N SER A 141 -3.64 2.51 12.67
CA SER A 141 -4.74 1.79 12.03
C SER A 141 -6.03 2.61 12.14
N ILE A 142 -6.61 2.97 10.99
CA ILE A 142 -7.77 3.87 10.82
C ILE A 142 -9.01 3.49 11.65
N GLU A 143 -9.01 2.37 12.36
CA GLU A 143 -9.98 2.12 13.41
C GLU A 143 -9.28 1.72 14.70
N LYS A 144 -9.61 2.44 15.77
CA LYS A 144 -9.63 1.98 17.17
C LYS A 144 -10.57 0.77 17.34
N ILE A 145 -10.49 -0.22 16.47
CA ILE A 145 -10.84 -1.58 16.83
C ILE A 145 -9.61 -2.03 17.63
N ASN A 146 -9.64 -1.75 18.94
CA ASN A 146 -8.53 -1.99 19.87
C ASN A 146 -8.00 -3.43 19.74
N GLU A 147 -7.02 -3.65 18.87
CA GLU A 147 -6.14 -4.81 18.95
C GLU A 147 -5.17 -4.67 20.13
N THR A 148 -4.96 -3.44 20.59
CA THR A 148 -4.13 -3.08 21.73
C THR A 148 -4.85 -2.05 22.59
N GLU A 149 -4.93 -2.36 23.88
CA GLU A 149 -5.24 -1.49 25.04
C GLU A 149 -6.68 -1.48 25.61
N VAL A 150 -6.74 -2.10 26.81
CA VAL A 150 -7.67 -1.92 27.96
C VAL A 150 -8.83 -2.92 28.17
N TRP A 151 -8.46 -4.02 28.83
CA TRP A 151 -9.01 -4.64 30.06
C TRP A 151 -10.51 -4.62 30.37
N ILE A 152 -11.09 -5.83 30.38
CA ILE A 152 -11.79 -6.36 31.56
C ILE A 152 -11.12 -7.71 31.85
N GLU A 153 -10.41 -7.79 32.97
CA GLU A 153 -9.85 -9.02 33.58
C GLU A 153 -10.92 -10.09 33.88
N ASP A 154 -12.19 -9.71 33.72
CA ASP A 154 -13.39 -10.53 33.89
C ASP A 154 -13.92 -11.04 32.54
N THR A 155 -13.02 -11.31 31.60
CA THR A 155 -13.38 -12.19 30.48
C THR A 155 -13.62 -13.56 31.08
N LYS A 156 -14.89 -13.85 31.45
CA LYS A 156 -15.44 -15.20 31.32
C LYS A 156 -14.79 -15.77 30.08
N SER A 157 -13.94 -16.76 30.27
CA SER A 157 -13.19 -17.38 29.19
C SER A 157 -14.17 -17.58 28.04
N LEU A 158 -13.86 -17.07 26.85
CA LEU A 158 -14.71 -17.23 25.66
C LEU A 158 -14.99 -18.70 25.33
N SER A 159 -14.44 -19.65 26.10
CA SER A 159 -14.78 -21.07 26.10
C SER A 159 -16.28 -21.37 26.20
N ASN A 160 -17.12 -20.43 26.66
CA ASN A 160 -18.58 -20.61 26.79
C ASN A 160 -19.41 -19.53 26.05
N ILE A 161 -18.99 -19.04 24.88
CA ILE A 161 -19.91 -18.28 24.03
C ILE A 161 -20.95 -19.24 23.44
N HIS A 162 -22.23 -18.98 23.69
CA HIS A 162 -23.33 -19.75 23.12
C HIS A 162 -23.65 -19.31 21.68
N CYS A 163 -23.24 -18.09 21.29
CA CYS A 163 -23.42 -17.49 19.97
C CYS A 163 -24.89 -17.15 19.65
N ASP A 164 -25.65 -16.65 20.63
CA ASP A 164 -26.91 -15.94 20.36
C ASP A 164 -26.58 -14.54 19.82
N ILE A 165 -26.88 -14.28 18.54
CA ILE A 165 -26.59 -13.00 17.88
C ILE A 165 -27.88 -12.21 17.71
N GLU A 166 -27.91 -10.99 18.22
CA GLU A 166 -29.07 -10.10 18.13
C GLU A 166 -28.70 -8.78 17.46
N PHE A 167 -29.44 -8.43 16.41
CA PHE A 167 -29.41 -7.13 15.76
C PHE A 167 -30.53 -6.28 16.32
N GLN A 168 -30.23 -5.09 16.86
CA GLN A 168 -31.21 -4.15 17.37
C GLN A 168 -31.15 -2.83 16.60
N ASN A 169 -32.16 -2.59 15.76
CA ASN A 169 -32.41 -1.34 15.05
C ASN A 169 -31.22 -0.86 14.22
N ILE A 170 -30.54 -1.80 13.56
CA ILE A 170 -29.30 -1.54 12.82
C ILE A 170 -29.59 -0.71 11.58
N SER A 171 -28.94 0.46 11.50
CA SER A 171 -28.82 1.20 10.25
C SER A 171 -27.36 1.34 9.86
N PHE A 172 -27.05 1.21 8.58
CA PHE A 172 -25.67 1.22 8.10
C PHE A 172 -25.53 1.76 6.68
N THR A 173 -24.46 2.54 6.49
CA THR A 173 -24.05 3.08 5.20
C THR A 173 -22.53 2.92 5.03
N PHE A 174 -22.09 2.48 3.84
CA PHE A 174 -20.66 2.35 3.57
C PHE A 174 -19.96 3.72 3.51
N PRO A 175 -18.75 3.86 4.09
CA PRO A 175 -18.00 5.12 4.05
C PRO A 175 -17.71 5.63 2.62
N SER A 176 -17.58 4.72 1.66
CA SER A 176 -17.34 5.03 0.24
C SER A 176 -18.57 5.60 -0.47
N ARG A 177 -19.78 5.43 0.08
CA ARG A 177 -21.05 5.87 -0.50
C ARG A 177 -22.01 6.33 0.61
N LYS A 178 -21.68 7.45 1.25
CA LYS A 178 -22.43 8.01 2.41
C LYS A 178 -23.89 8.36 2.11
N ASP A 179 -24.24 8.55 0.84
CA ASP A 179 -25.58 8.98 0.44
C ASP A 179 -26.58 7.83 0.28
N ILE A 180 -26.11 6.57 0.30
CA ILE A 180 -26.94 5.40 0.00
C ILE A 180 -26.97 4.47 1.22
N PRO A 181 -28.01 4.53 2.08
CA PRO A 181 -28.14 3.60 3.18
C PRO A 181 -28.35 2.16 2.67
N VAL A 182 -27.68 1.21 3.30
CA VAL A 182 -27.73 -0.22 2.93
C VAL A 182 -28.63 -1.00 3.87
N LEU A 183 -28.53 -0.74 5.18
CA LEU A 183 -29.42 -1.29 6.19
C LEU A 183 -30.21 -0.16 6.82
N CYS A 184 -31.52 -0.37 6.99
CA CYS A 184 -32.44 0.62 7.56
C CYS A 184 -33.24 -0.04 8.68
N ASN A 185 -32.89 0.27 9.94
CA ASN A 185 -33.59 -0.20 11.14
C ASN A 185 -33.81 -1.73 11.18
N LEU A 186 -32.79 -2.52 10.84
CA LEU A 186 -32.85 -3.98 10.81
C LEU A 186 -32.77 -4.56 12.24
N SER A 187 -33.73 -5.41 12.59
CA SER A 187 -33.76 -6.13 13.86
C SER A 187 -34.08 -7.61 13.65
N PHE A 188 -33.25 -8.50 14.17
CA PHE A 188 -33.50 -9.95 14.18
C PHE A 188 -32.61 -10.65 15.22
N ILE A 189 -32.96 -11.89 15.55
CA ILE A 189 -32.18 -12.74 16.47
C ILE A 189 -31.84 -14.04 15.74
N ALA A 190 -30.56 -14.37 15.67
CA ALA A 190 -30.05 -15.67 15.27
C ALA A 190 -29.68 -16.45 16.53
N ARG A 191 -30.41 -17.55 16.77
CA ARG A 191 -30.28 -18.34 18.01
C ARG A 191 -29.15 -19.35 17.92
N ALA A 192 -28.46 -19.55 19.04
CA ALA A 192 -27.46 -20.56 19.26
C ALA A 192 -27.97 -21.96 18.84
N GLY A 193 -27.14 -22.71 18.11
CA GLY A 193 -27.45 -24.06 17.65
C GLY A 193 -28.47 -24.14 16.51
N GLN A 194 -29.00 -23.02 16.03
CA GLN A 194 -29.90 -22.98 14.88
C GLN A 194 -29.19 -22.48 13.62
N THR A 195 -29.63 -22.96 12.45
CA THR A 195 -29.22 -22.38 11.17
C THR A 195 -30.16 -21.25 10.80
N THR A 196 -29.68 -20.00 10.89
CA THR A 196 -30.43 -18.82 10.43
C THR A 196 -30.05 -18.48 9.00
N ALA A 197 -31.04 -18.39 8.12
CA ALA A 197 -30.85 -18.02 6.72
C ALA A 197 -31.36 -16.60 6.44
N LEU A 198 -30.49 -15.73 5.92
CA LEU A 198 -30.87 -14.41 5.43
C LEU A 198 -31.14 -14.47 3.93
N VAL A 199 -32.41 -14.35 3.54
CA VAL A 199 -32.85 -14.38 2.14
C VAL A 199 -33.32 -12.99 1.69
N GLY A 200 -33.05 -12.66 0.42
CA GLY A 200 -33.45 -11.38 -0.15
C GLY A 200 -32.78 -11.10 -1.48
N LEU A 201 -33.25 -10.07 -2.18
CA LEU A 201 -32.73 -9.64 -3.48
C LEU A 201 -31.23 -9.30 -3.45
N SER A 202 -30.56 -9.37 -4.58
CA SER A 202 -29.17 -8.89 -4.67
C SER A 202 -29.07 -7.43 -4.21
N GLY A 203 -28.04 -7.11 -3.42
CA GLY A 203 -27.88 -5.78 -2.83
C GLY A 203 -28.69 -5.49 -1.56
N SER A 204 -29.51 -6.43 -1.06
CA SER A 204 -30.32 -6.24 0.17
C SER A 204 -29.53 -6.20 1.49
N GLY A 205 -28.19 -6.11 1.45
CA GLY A 205 -27.36 -6.03 2.65
C GLY A 205 -27.05 -7.35 3.37
N LYS A 206 -27.31 -8.52 2.77
CA LYS A 206 -27.03 -9.84 3.40
C LYS A 206 -25.57 -10.00 3.83
N SER A 207 -24.64 -9.78 2.90
CA SER A 207 -23.20 -9.85 3.19
C SER A 207 -22.76 -8.72 4.13
N THR A 208 -23.48 -7.59 4.13
CA THR A 208 -23.23 -6.48 5.05
C THR A 208 -23.49 -6.90 6.50
N CYS A 209 -24.51 -7.72 6.78
CA CYS A 209 -24.73 -8.27 8.12
C CYS A 209 -23.51 -9.06 8.61
N LEU A 210 -22.92 -9.89 7.74
CA LEU A 210 -21.70 -10.63 8.05
C LEU A 210 -20.50 -9.70 8.30
N SER A 211 -20.33 -8.64 7.48
CA SER A 211 -19.29 -7.63 7.70
C SER A 211 -19.42 -6.90 9.03
N LEU A 212 -20.65 -6.65 9.52
CA LEU A 212 -20.88 -6.04 10.83
C LEU A 212 -20.60 -7.02 11.98
N ILE A 213 -20.97 -8.29 11.86
CA ILE A 213 -20.64 -9.34 12.86
C ILE A 213 -19.12 -9.50 13.00
N LEU A 214 -18.39 -9.48 11.87
CA LEU A 214 -16.92 -9.56 11.88
C LEU A 214 -16.23 -8.25 12.28
N ARG A 215 -17.03 -7.21 12.57
CA ARG A 215 -16.57 -5.85 12.86
C ARG A 215 -15.56 -5.36 11.83
N TYR A 216 -15.86 -5.54 10.54
CA TYR A 216 -15.16 -4.85 9.44
C TYR A 216 -15.67 -3.41 9.28
N TYR A 217 -16.88 -3.16 9.79
CA TYR A 217 -17.48 -1.84 9.88
C TYR A 217 -18.30 -1.78 11.16
N GLU A 218 -18.48 -0.57 11.70
CA GLU A 218 -19.43 -0.30 12.78
C GLU A 218 -20.77 0.20 12.20
N PRO A 219 -21.91 -0.15 12.79
CA PRO A 219 -23.21 0.35 12.35
C PRO A 219 -23.32 1.86 12.56
N SER A 220 -24.07 2.55 11.69
CA SER A 220 -24.32 3.99 11.83
C SER A 220 -25.27 4.30 13.00
N SER A 221 -26.19 3.38 13.28
CA SER A 221 -27.05 3.42 14.47
C SER A 221 -27.53 2.01 14.85
N GLY A 222 -28.02 1.86 16.07
CA GLY A 222 -28.39 0.57 16.65
C GLY A 222 -27.20 -0.13 17.29
N ARG A 223 -27.39 -1.39 17.71
CA ARG A 223 -26.32 -2.21 18.30
C ARG A 223 -26.50 -3.69 17.98
N ILE A 224 -25.37 -4.40 17.92
CA ILE A 224 -25.33 -5.86 17.77
C ILE A 224 -24.91 -6.44 19.11
N LEU A 225 -25.64 -7.43 19.59
CA LEU A 225 -25.35 -8.15 20.83
C LEU A 225 -24.95 -9.60 20.51
N ILE A 226 -24.00 -10.13 21.27
CA ILE A 226 -23.67 -11.55 21.31
C ILE A 226 -23.86 -12.01 22.76
N ASP A 227 -24.74 -12.99 22.96
CA ASP A 227 -25.16 -13.50 24.28
C ASP A 227 -25.64 -12.36 25.21
N GLY A 228 -26.36 -11.39 24.64
CA GLY A 228 -26.90 -10.22 25.34
C GLY A 228 -25.88 -9.09 25.60
N ARG A 229 -24.61 -9.27 25.23
CA ARG A 229 -23.54 -8.29 25.43
C ARG A 229 -23.20 -7.56 24.12
N PRO A 230 -23.01 -6.22 24.10
CA PRO A 230 -22.60 -5.50 22.90
C PRO A 230 -21.32 -6.06 22.27
N ILE A 231 -21.36 -6.24 20.94
CA ILE A 231 -20.23 -6.76 20.17
C ILE A 231 -18.96 -5.89 20.28
N THR A 232 -19.15 -4.61 20.58
CA THR A 232 -18.10 -3.61 20.78
C THR A 232 -17.26 -3.87 22.03
N GLU A 233 -17.81 -4.58 23.02
CA GLU A 233 -17.11 -4.92 24.27
C GLU A 233 -16.21 -6.16 24.14
N TYR A 234 -16.31 -6.90 23.05
CA TYR A 234 -15.45 -8.05 22.80
C TYR A 234 -14.14 -7.61 22.15
N ASN A 235 -13.04 -8.23 22.57
CA ASN A 235 -11.78 -8.13 21.84
C ASN A 235 -11.95 -8.73 20.44
N VAL A 236 -11.59 -7.98 19.40
CA VAL A 236 -11.89 -8.38 18.02
C VAL A 236 -11.10 -9.59 17.55
N LYS A 237 -9.87 -9.78 18.02
CA LYS A 237 -9.08 -10.98 17.71
C LYS A 237 -9.75 -12.22 18.29
N GLN A 238 -10.17 -12.15 19.56
CA GLN A 238 -10.88 -13.26 20.23
C GLN A 238 -12.26 -13.51 19.60
N LEU A 239 -12.98 -12.45 19.24
CA LEU A 239 -14.26 -12.55 18.55
C LEU A 239 -14.11 -13.32 17.24
N ARG A 240 -13.17 -12.90 16.37
CA ARG A 240 -12.94 -13.51 15.06
C ARG A 240 -12.41 -14.95 15.15
N GLN A 241 -11.71 -15.33 16.23
CA GLN A 241 -11.30 -16.72 16.46
C GLN A 241 -12.47 -17.69 16.65
N ASN A 242 -13.64 -17.19 17.04
CA ASN A 242 -14.85 -18.01 17.22
C ASN A 242 -15.74 -18.07 15.97
N PHE A 243 -15.40 -17.32 14.90
CA PHE A 243 -16.17 -17.31 13.65
C PHE A 243 -15.39 -17.97 12.50
N GLY A 244 -15.96 -19.03 11.93
CA GLY A 244 -15.54 -19.56 10.63
C GLY A 244 -16.29 -18.86 9.50
N VAL A 245 -15.56 -18.23 8.58
CA VAL A 245 -16.16 -17.48 7.45
C VAL A 245 -15.78 -18.13 6.14
N VAL A 246 -16.77 -18.38 5.29
CA VAL A 246 -16.58 -18.85 3.92
C VAL A 246 -17.06 -17.77 2.96
N ASN A 247 -16.13 -17.18 2.22
CA ASN A 247 -16.45 -16.17 1.22
C ASN A 247 -17.04 -16.79 -0.05
N GLN A 248 -17.90 -16.04 -0.74
CA GLN A 248 -18.49 -16.46 -2.01
C GLN A 248 -17.43 -16.80 -3.07
N GLU A 249 -16.35 -16.01 -3.11
CA GLU A 249 -15.16 -16.27 -3.91
C GLU A 249 -13.97 -16.50 -2.96
N PRO A 250 -13.56 -17.76 -2.71
CA PRO A 250 -12.46 -18.04 -1.81
C PRO A 250 -11.13 -17.62 -2.44
N ILE A 251 -10.28 -16.98 -1.63
CA ILE A 251 -8.93 -16.56 -2.03
C ILE A 251 -7.93 -17.45 -1.30
N LEU A 252 -7.01 -18.06 -2.04
CA LEU A 252 -5.87 -18.78 -1.49
C LEU A 252 -4.61 -17.92 -1.60
N PHE A 253 -3.77 -17.97 -0.58
CA PHE A 253 -2.46 -17.34 -0.63
C PHE A 253 -1.53 -18.13 -1.54
N GLY A 254 -0.53 -17.44 -2.11
CA GLY A 254 0.54 -18.04 -2.91
C GLY A 254 1.52 -18.86 -2.06
N THR A 255 0.99 -19.87 -1.36
CA THR A 255 1.67 -20.83 -0.47
C THR A 255 1.09 -22.22 -0.72
N SER A 256 1.50 -23.24 0.03
CA SER A 256 0.99 -24.59 -0.21
C SER A 256 -0.45 -24.80 0.26
N ILE A 257 -1.11 -25.85 -0.23
CA ILE A 257 -2.44 -26.24 0.29
C ILE A 257 -2.37 -26.49 1.80
N TYR A 258 -1.34 -27.18 2.29
CA TYR A 258 -1.10 -27.37 3.72
C TYR A 258 -1.03 -26.04 4.48
N GLU A 259 -0.21 -25.11 3.99
CA GLU A 259 -0.03 -23.80 4.61
C GLU A 259 -1.33 -23.01 4.62
N ASN A 260 -2.10 -23.02 3.52
CA ASN A 260 -3.40 -22.37 3.45
C ASN A 260 -4.40 -22.94 4.47
N ILE A 261 -4.44 -24.27 4.68
CA ILE A 261 -5.31 -24.87 5.71
C ILE A 261 -4.79 -24.53 7.11
N ARG A 262 -3.47 -24.57 7.34
CA ARG A 262 -2.84 -24.23 8.63
C ARG A 262 -3.09 -22.79 9.04
N LEU A 263 -3.34 -21.85 8.12
CA LEU A 263 -3.70 -20.48 8.47
C LEU A 263 -4.95 -20.39 9.36
N GLY A 264 -5.87 -21.36 9.29
CA GLY A 264 -7.04 -21.42 10.16
C GLY A 264 -6.70 -21.72 11.63
N LYS A 265 -5.62 -22.47 11.88
CA LYS A 265 -5.07 -22.78 13.21
C LYS A 265 -3.57 -22.99 13.10
N VAL A 266 -2.79 -21.98 13.51
CA VAL A 266 -1.34 -21.92 13.31
C VAL A 266 -0.61 -23.14 13.90
N ASP A 267 -1.05 -23.61 15.07
CA ASP A 267 -0.48 -24.75 15.79
C ASP A 267 -1.15 -26.08 15.43
N ALA A 268 -1.88 -26.16 14.30
CA ALA A 268 -2.53 -27.39 13.88
C ALA A 268 -1.51 -28.49 13.54
N THR A 269 -1.74 -29.68 14.08
CA THR A 269 -0.97 -30.86 13.71
C THR A 269 -1.32 -31.30 12.29
N ARG A 270 -0.43 -32.05 11.65
CA ARG A 270 -0.70 -32.60 10.32
C ARG A 270 -1.96 -33.47 10.27
N ALA A 271 -2.22 -34.25 11.32
CA ALA A 271 -3.41 -35.07 11.43
C ALA A 271 -4.69 -34.22 11.45
N GLU A 272 -4.71 -33.12 12.21
CA GLU A 272 -5.84 -32.19 12.24
C GLU A 272 -6.08 -31.54 10.87
N ILE A 273 -5.02 -31.21 10.13
CA ILE A 273 -5.11 -30.63 8.79
C ILE A 273 -5.69 -31.65 7.78
N GLU A 274 -5.22 -32.90 7.83
CA GLU A 274 -5.73 -33.98 6.98
C GLU A 274 -7.19 -34.33 7.31
N GLU A 275 -7.55 -34.29 8.60
CA GLU A 275 -8.93 -34.48 9.07
C GLU A 275 -9.83 -33.34 8.58
N ALA A 276 -9.43 -32.08 8.74
CA ALA A 276 -10.17 -30.92 8.26
C ALA A 276 -10.38 -30.97 6.74
N ALA A 277 -9.35 -31.35 5.98
CA ALA A 277 -9.46 -31.56 4.53
C ALA A 277 -10.41 -32.71 4.18
N THR A 278 -10.50 -33.74 5.02
CA THR A 278 -11.41 -34.88 4.83
C THR A 278 -12.86 -34.48 5.11
N GLN A 279 -13.11 -33.76 6.21
CA GLN A 279 -14.43 -33.24 6.55
C GLN A 279 -14.94 -32.23 5.50
N ALA A 280 -14.05 -31.44 4.90
CA ALA A 280 -14.36 -30.54 3.78
C ALA A 280 -14.48 -31.25 2.42
N ASN A 281 -14.38 -32.59 2.36
CA ASN A 281 -14.39 -33.39 1.13
C ASN A 281 -13.29 -33.00 0.11
N ALA A 282 -12.19 -32.42 0.59
CA ALA A 282 -11.07 -31.96 -0.23
C ALA A 282 -9.90 -32.96 -0.26
N HIS A 283 -9.76 -33.82 0.75
CA HIS A 283 -8.60 -34.72 0.92
C HIS A 283 -8.33 -35.57 -0.33
N HIS A 284 -9.34 -36.25 -0.85
CA HIS A 284 -9.17 -37.13 -2.01
C HIS A 284 -8.85 -36.38 -3.31
N PHE A 285 -9.37 -35.16 -3.49
CA PHE A 285 -8.98 -34.29 -4.60
C PHE A 285 -7.50 -33.90 -4.48
N ILE A 286 -7.07 -33.49 -3.29
CA ILE A 286 -5.67 -33.07 -3.04
C ILE A 286 -4.71 -34.24 -3.30
N MET A 287 -5.03 -35.44 -2.83
CA MET A 287 -4.19 -36.64 -3.03
C MET A 287 -4.04 -37.06 -4.50
N ARG A 288 -4.99 -36.68 -5.37
CA ARG A 288 -4.92 -36.93 -6.82
C ARG A 288 -4.07 -35.92 -7.57
N LEU A 289 -3.76 -34.78 -6.97
CA LEU A 289 -2.89 -33.79 -7.60
C LEU A 289 -1.46 -34.35 -7.64
N SER A 290 -0.94 -34.58 -8.84
CA SER A 290 0.46 -34.99 -9.01
C SER A 290 1.40 -33.86 -8.56
N ASN A 291 2.42 -34.19 -7.75
CA ASN A 291 3.44 -33.27 -7.22
C ASN A 291 4.37 -32.63 -8.27
N VAL A 292 3.97 -32.57 -9.55
CA VAL A 292 4.83 -32.33 -10.73
C VAL A 292 4.57 -30.97 -11.38
N CYS A 293 4.53 -29.90 -10.59
CA CYS A 293 4.72 -28.56 -11.15
C CYS A 293 5.89 -27.89 -10.44
N ILE A 294 6.98 -27.67 -11.17
CA ILE A 294 8.24 -27.10 -10.69
C ILE A 294 8.13 -25.60 -10.30
N PRO A 295 7.14 -24.79 -10.73
CA PRO A 295 6.84 -23.52 -10.06
C PRO A 295 5.87 -23.69 -8.87
N CYS A 296 5.33 -24.90 -8.65
CA CYS A 296 4.40 -25.24 -7.58
C CYS A 296 5.07 -26.10 -6.50
N ARG A 297 6.01 -25.52 -5.74
CA ARG A 297 6.26 -25.97 -4.35
C ARG A 297 5.02 -25.83 -3.45
N PHE A 298 3.93 -25.27 -3.99
CA PHE A 298 2.63 -24.99 -3.41
C PHE A 298 1.67 -26.19 -3.29
N LEU A 299 2.09 -27.42 -3.58
CA LEU A 299 1.24 -28.61 -3.45
C LEU A 299 1.80 -29.62 -2.46
N ARG A 300 2.34 -29.13 -1.34
CA ARG A 300 2.64 -30.01 -0.20
C ARG A 300 1.45 -30.00 0.76
N MET A 301 0.91 -31.19 1.01
CA MET A 301 0.37 -31.56 2.34
C MET A 301 1.53 -31.68 3.33
#